data_AF-A3QRI3-F1
#
_entry.id   AF-A3QRI3-F1
#
_cell.length_a   1.000
_cell.length_b   1.000
_cell.length_c   1.000
_cell.angle_alpha   90.00
_cell.angle_beta   90.00
_cell.angle_gamma   90.00
#
_symmetry.space_group_name_H-M   'P 1'
#
loop_
_entity.id
_entity.type
_entity.pdbx_description
1 polymer ?
#
loop_
_entity_poly.entity_id
_entity_poly.type
_entity_poly.pdbx_seq_one_letter_code
_entity_poly.pdbx_strand_id
1 'polypeptide(L)'
;MLNNNSHGNFSYLHFISSFECGFNSIMTSLSNFSGAFLRLLVFFILLDVEVVLFLNSFLVSWHVGIWWCYLMFLLVVMCGFFYEIYWGLILFS
;
A
#
# COMPACT_ATOMS: atom_id res chain seq x y z
N MET A 1 54.58 13.17 -18.86
CA MET A 1 53.86 14.40 -19.23
C MET A 1 52.50 13.97 -19.78
N LEU A 2 51.45 14.72 -19.42
CA LEU A 2 50.00 14.48 -19.58
C LEU A 2 49.39 13.58 -18.49
N ASN A 3 48.34 13.97 -17.76
CA ASN A 3 47.64 15.26 -17.68
C ASN A 3 46.73 15.20 -16.44
N ASN A 4 47.02 16.01 -15.41
CA ASN A 4 46.14 16.23 -14.27
C ASN A 4 44.90 17.02 -14.72
N ASN A 5 43.83 16.35 -15.14
CA ASN A 5 42.56 17.00 -15.48
C ASN A 5 41.33 16.13 -15.15
N SER A 6 41.31 15.52 -13.95
CA SER A 6 40.11 14.79 -13.47
C SER A 6 39.61 15.30 -12.12
N HIS A 7 39.87 16.58 -11.81
CA HIS A 7 39.49 17.20 -10.53
C HIS A 7 38.30 18.19 -10.64
N GLY A 8 37.61 18.23 -11.78
CA GLY A 8 36.46 19.13 -12.01
C GLY A 8 35.10 18.44 -12.16
N ASN A 9 35.08 17.11 -12.34
CA ASN A 9 33.85 16.39 -12.72
C ASN A 9 33.22 15.56 -11.58
N PHE A 10 33.85 15.50 -10.42
CA PHE A 10 33.37 14.64 -9.33
C PHE A 10 32.38 15.36 -8.38
N SER A 11 32.49 16.68 -8.24
CA SER A 11 31.72 17.45 -7.24
C SER A 11 30.22 17.58 -7.53
N TYR A 12 29.81 17.67 -8.80
CA TYR A 12 28.38 17.79 -9.13
C TYR A 12 27.62 16.47 -8.95
N LEU A 13 28.32 15.34 -9.03
CA LEU A 13 27.72 14.01 -8.94
C LEU A 13 27.33 13.69 -7.48
N HIS A 14 28.08 14.23 -6.52
CA HIS A 14 27.78 14.12 -5.09
C HIS A 14 26.49 14.87 -4.69
N PHE A 15 26.17 15.99 -5.34
CA PHE A 15 24.94 16.75 -5.06
C PHE A 15 23.67 16.08 -5.63
N ILE A 16 23.85 15.17 -6.60
CA ILE A 16 22.77 14.39 -7.22
C ILE A 16 22.59 13.04 -6.50
N SER A 17 23.56 12.61 -5.68
CA SER A 17 23.48 11.34 -4.98
C SER A 17 22.54 11.44 -3.78
N SER A 18 21.65 10.46 -3.63
CA SER A 18 20.80 10.35 -2.44
C SER A 18 21.67 10.30 -1.17
N PHE A 19 21.21 10.94 -0.09
CA PHE A 19 21.95 11.01 1.18
C PHE A 19 21.92 9.66 1.90
N GLU A 20 22.81 8.74 1.53
CA GLU A 20 22.92 7.41 2.15
C GLU A 20 23.98 7.33 3.27
N CYS A 21 24.04 8.35 4.13
CA CYS A 21 24.82 8.34 5.37
C CYS A 21 26.23 7.71 5.24
N GLY A 22 26.99 8.08 4.21
CA GLY A 22 28.39 7.63 4.02
C GLY A 22 28.60 6.19 3.52
N PHE A 23 27.55 5.46 3.12
CA PHE A 23 27.66 4.14 2.47
C PHE A 23 27.34 4.23 0.97
N ASN A 24 28.07 3.46 0.15
CA ASN A 24 27.73 3.29 -1.28
C ASN A 24 26.43 2.48 -1.40
N SER A 25 25.48 2.93 -2.22
CA SER A 25 24.18 2.30 -2.48
C SER A 25 24.36 0.88 -3.01
N ILE A 26 24.47 -0.09 -2.10
CA ILE A 26 24.18 -1.47 -2.40
C ILE A 26 22.68 -1.60 -2.14
N MET A 27 21.95 -1.70 -3.25
CA MET A 27 20.51 -1.95 -3.38
C MET A 27 19.66 -0.68 -3.40
N THR A 28 19.35 -0.25 -4.63
CA THR A 28 18.10 0.38 -5.07
C THR A 28 17.13 0.71 -3.92
N SER A 29 17.06 1.99 -3.58
CA SER A 29 16.06 2.64 -2.73
C SER A 29 14.63 2.61 -3.32
N LEU A 30 14.29 1.58 -4.08
CA LEU A 30 12.96 1.03 -4.04
C LEU A 30 12.89 0.28 -2.71
N SER A 31 12.69 1.03 -1.62
CA SER A 31 12.12 0.47 -0.41
C SER A 31 11.02 -0.47 -0.88
N ASN A 32 11.05 -1.71 -0.43
CA ASN A 32 10.02 -2.69 -0.73
C ASN A 32 8.68 -2.00 -0.50
N PHE A 33 8.07 -1.44 -1.55
CA PHE A 33 6.70 -0.99 -1.54
C PHE A 33 5.97 -2.32 -1.49
N SER A 34 5.87 -2.81 -0.25
CA SER A 34 5.54 -4.18 0.04
C SER A 34 4.22 -4.44 -0.66
N GLY A 35 4.11 -5.56 -1.37
CA GLY A 35 2.84 -5.95 -2.00
C GLY A 35 1.68 -5.95 -0.98
N ALA A 36 1.98 -5.97 0.33
CA ALA A 36 1.04 -5.72 1.41
C ALA A 36 0.34 -4.37 1.31
N PHE A 37 1.04 -3.27 1.02
CA PHE A 37 0.41 -1.95 0.88
C PHE A 37 -0.53 -1.88 -0.32
N LEU A 38 -0.15 -2.51 -1.45
CA LEU A 38 -1.02 -2.61 -2.61
C LEU A 38 -2.27 -3.45 -2.32
N ARG A 39 -2.12 -4.57 -1.62
CA ARG A 39 -3.27 -5.39 -1.20
C ARG A 39 -4.19 -4.63 -0.25
N LEU A 40 -3.64 -3.96 0.77
CA LEU A 40 -4.41 -3.10 1.69
C LEU A 40 -5.14 -1.97 0.95
N LEU A 41 -4.53 -1.37 -0.07
CA LEU A 41 -5.16 -0.36 -0.92
C LEU A 41 -6.37 -0.93 -1.68
N VAL A 42 -6.23 -2.11 -2.28
CA VAL A 42 -7.34 -2.77 -2.99
C VAL A 42 -8.47 -3.13 -2.00
N PHE A 43 -8.14 -3.62 -0.81
CA PHE A 43 -9.13 -3.86 0.25
C PHE A 43 -9.81 -2.59 0.73
N PHE A 44 -9.08 -1.48 0.87
CA PHE A 44 -9.65 -0.18 1.25
C PHE A 44 -10.67 0.31 0.21
N ILE A 45 -10.33 0.20 -1.07
CA ILE A 45 -11.25 0.56 -2.17
C ILE A 45 -12.50 -0.33 -2.15
N LEU A 46 -12.32 -1.64 -1.96
CA LEU A 46 -13.44 -2.58 -1.84
C LEU A 46 -14.35 -2.23 -0.66
N LEU A 47 -13.76 -2.01 0.53
CA LEU A 47 -14.53 -1.70 1.73
C LEU A 47 -15.30 -0.37 1.60
N ASP A 48 -14.72 0.63 0.94
CA ASP A 48 -15.39 1.92 0.70
C ASP A 48 -16.64 1.76 -0.17
N VAL A 49 -16.54 0.99 -1.27
CA VAL A 49 -17.69 0.68 -2.15
C VAL A 49 -18.78 -0.08 -1.40
N GLU A 50 -18.42 -1.03 -0.55
CA GLU A 50 -19.39 -1.81 0.23
C GLU A 50 -20.12 -0.98 1.29
N VAL A 51 -19.43 -0.05 1.95
CA VAL A 51 -20.05 0.87 2.92
C VAL A 51 -21.06 1.79 2.22
N VAL A 52 -20.73 2.29 1.03
CA VAL A 52 -21.67 3.12 0.23
C VAL A 52 -22.90 2.30 -0.18
N LEU A 53 -22.71 1.05 -0.62
CA LEU A 53 -23.82 0.15 -0.97
C LEU A 53 -24.71 -0.17 0.25
N PHE A 54 -24.10 -0.43 1.40
CA PHE A 54 -24.83 -0.66 2.64
C PHE A 54 -25.65 0.56 3.06
N LEU A 55 -25.06 1.75 3.00
CA LEU A 55 -25.75 3.00 3.33
C LEU A 55 -26.93 3.27 2.38
N ASN A 56 -26.73 3.05 1.07
CA ASN A 56 -27.79 3.17 0.07
C ASN A 56 -28.94 2.19 0.37
N SER A 57 -28.62 0.93 0.69
CA SER A 57 -29.63 -0.04 1.06
C SER A 57 -30.37 0.32 2.35
N PHE A 58 -29.72 0.95 3.33
CA PHE A 58 -30.35 1.39 4.58
C PHE A 58 -31.35 2.53 4.34
N LEU A 59 -31.04 3.44 3.42
CA LEU A 59 -31.91 4.58 3.06
C LEU A 59 -33.18 4.14 2.30
N VAL A 60 -33.12 3.02 1.57
CA VAL A 60 -34.21 2.53 0.70
C VAL A 60 -34.99 1.36 1.33
N SER A 61 -34.59 0.86 2.51
CA SER A 61 -35.06 -0.44 2.99
C SER A 61 -36.55 -0.48 3.37
N TRP A 62 -37.38 -1.02 2.46
CA TRP A 62 -38.73 -1.52 2.75
C TRP A 62 -38.83 -3.06 2.72
N HIS A 63 -37.78 -3.76 2.28
CA HIS A 63 -37.80 -5.21 2.02
C HIS A 63 -36.72 -5.98 2.80
N VAL A 64 -37.16 -6.78 3.78
CA VAL A 64 -36.31 -7.47 4.78
C VAL A 64 -35.35 -8.51 4.16
N GLY A 65 -35.74 -9.16 3.06
CA GLY A 65 -34.92 -10.21 2.44
C GLY A 65 -33.63 -9.69 1.77
N ILE A 66 -33.66 -8.47 1.25
CA ILE A 66 -32.51 -7.84 0.57
C ILE A 66 -31.46 -7.43 1.61
N TRP A 67 -31.90 -6.97 2.79
CA TRP A 67 -31.02 -6.63 3.91
C TRP A 67 -30.16 -7.81 4.38
N TRP A 68 -30.73 -9.03 4.42
CA TRP A 68 -30.00 -10.22 4.84
C TRP A 68 -28.89 -10.62 3.86
N CYS A 69 -29.11 -10.45 2.56
CA CYS A 69 -28.07 -10.70 1.55
C CYS A 69 -26.90 -9.73 1.70
N TYR A 70 -27.15 -8.44 1.95
CA TYR A 70 -26.10 -7.46 2.19
C TYR A 70 -25.31 -7.74 3.47
N LEU A 71 -25.98 -8.20 4.54
CA LEU A 71 -25.31 -8.56 5.80
C LEU A 71 -24.37 -9.76 5.59
N MET A 72 -24.80 -10.79 4.85
CA MET A 72 -23.96 -11.94 4.51
C MET A 72 -22.74 -11.52 3.66
N PHE A 73 -22.94 -10.62 2.70
CA PHE A 73 -21.85 -10.09 1.89
C PHE A 73 -20.80 -9.36 2.74
N LEU A 74 -21.25 -8.49 3.66
CA LEU A 74 -20.37 -7.76 4.58
C LEU A 74 -19.56 -8.72 5.46
N LEU A 75 -20.17 -9.80 5.93
CA LEU A 75 -19.50 -10.82 6.76
C LEU A 75 -18.36 -11.51 6.00
N VAL A 76 -18.57 -11.85 4.73
CA VAL A 76 -17.53 -12.46 3.88
C VAL A 76 -16.33 -11.53 3.71
N VAL A 77 -16.57 -10.24 3.44
CA VAL A 77 -15.50 -9.24 3.29
C VAL A 77 -14.72 -9.05 4.60
N MET A 78 -15.43 -8.97 5.74
CA MET A 78 -14.79 -8.88 7.05
C MET A 78 -13.94 -10.11 7.36
N CYS A 79 -14.41 -11.31 7.01
CA CYS A 79 -13.65 -12.54 7.19
C CYS A 79 -12.36 -12.54 6.37
N GLY A 80 -12.41 -12.10 5.10
CA GLY A 80 -11.23 -11.93 4.25
C GLY A 80 -10.22 -10.94 4.82
N PHE A 81 -10.72 -9.82 5.38
CA PHE A 81 -9.87 -8.83 6.04
C PHE A 81 -9.19 -9.38 7.30
N PHE A 82 -9.93 -10.06 8.19
CA PHE A 82 -9.37 -10.68 9.40
C PHE A 82 -8.36 -11.78 9.08
N TYR A 83 -8.61 -12.57 8.05
CA TYR A 83 -7.68 -13.58 7.57
C TYR A 83 -6.35 -12.96 7.16
N GLU A 84 -6.40 -11.84 6.43
CA GLU A 84 -5.21 -11.14 5.96
C GLU A 84 -4.44 -10.45 7.10
N ILE A 85 -5.17 -9.97 8.12
CA ILE A 85 -4.58 -9.50 9.40
C ILE A 85 -3.87 -10.65 10.12
N TYR A 86 -4.54 -11.80 10.28
CA TYR A 86 -4.03 -12.93 11.07
C TYR A 86 -2.80 -13.58 10.44
N TRP A 87 -2.73 -13.63 9.11
CA TRP A 87 -1.54 -14.13 8.41
C TRP A 87 -0.31 -13.20 8.50
N GLY A 88 -0.42 -12.09 9.22
CA GLY A 88 0.73 -11.27 9.58
C GLY A 88 1.19 -10.32 8.49
N LEU A 89 0.37 -10.05 7.47
CA LEU A 89 0.69 -9.05 6.44
C LEU A 89 0.72 -7.60 6.95
N ILE A 90 0.36 -7.39 8.22
CA ILE A 90 0.32 -6.10 8.90
C ILE A 90 1.24 -6.11 10.14
N LEU A 91 1.98 -7.21 10.39
CA LEU A 91 3.10 -7.17 11.33
C LEU A 91 4.24 -6.40 10.64
N PHE A 92 4.25 -5.09 10.84
CA PHE A 92 5.39 -4.24 10.52
C PHE A 92 6.55 -4.68 11.42
N SER A 93 7.43 -5.53 10.89
CA SER A 93 8.75 -5.82 11.46
C SER A 93 9.84 -5.29 10.54
#